data_AF-A0A2N6FIA9-F1
#
_entry.id   AF-A0A2N6FIA9-F1
#
_cell.length_a   1.000
_cell.length_b   1.000
_cell.length_c   1.000
_cell.angle_alpha   90.00
_cell.angle_beta   90.00
_cell.angle_gamma   90.00
#
_symmetry.space_group_name_H-M   'P 1'
#
loop_
_entity.id
_entity.type
_entity.pdbx_description
1 polymer ?
#
loop_
_entity_poly.entity_id
_entity_poly.type
_entity_poly.pdbx_seq_one_letter_code
_entity_poly.pdbx_strand_id
1 'polypeptide(L)' 'MVEARLWTPEEGGAVNCGLCRFRCRILPGRRGRCGVRENREGLLYS' A
#
# COMPACT_ATOMS: atom_id res chain seq x y z
N MET A 1 -5.86 -6.12 19.46
CA MET A 1 -5.74 -6.22 18.00
C MET A 1 -5.16 -4.89 17.53
N VAL A 2 -3.87 -4.85 17.18
CA VAL A 2 -3.21 -3.58 16.82
C VAL A 2 -3.38 -3.42 15.31
N GLU A 3 -4.10 -2.38 14.88
CA GLU A 3 -4.18 -2.03 13.46
C GLU A 3 -2.78 -2.04 12.84
N ALA A 4 -2.64 -2.62 11.65
CA ALA A 4 -1.39 -2.62 10.92
C ALA A 4 -1.08 -1.17 10.45
N ARG A 5 -0.49 -0.38 11.35
CA ARG A 5 -0.16 1.08 11.26
C ARG A 5 0.80 1.47 10.13
N LEU A 6 1.17 0.53 9.28
CA LEU A 6 2.25 0.69 8.31
C LEU A 6 1.71 0.78 6.88
N TRP A 7 0.50 1.29 6.70
CA TRP A 7 0.12 1.85 5.42
C TRP A 7 -0.85 3.02 5.61
N THR A 8 -0.72 4.03 4.76
CA THR A 8 -1.63 5.18 4.74
C THR A 8 -2.21 5.36 3.34
N PRO A 9 -3.53 5.52 3.21
CA PRO A 9 -4.12 5.95 1.94
C PRO A 9 -3.67 7.38 1.62
N GLU A 10 -3.51 7.68 0.34
CA GLU A 10 -3.19 9.01 -0.16
C GLU A 10 -4.30 9.52 -1.10
N GLU A 11 -4.32 10.83 -1.29
CA GLU A 11 -5.24 11.49 -2.19
C GLU A 11 -5.01 11.01 -3.64
N GLY A 12 -6.11 10.76 -4.37
CA GLY A 12 -6.07 10.15 -5.70
C GLY A 12 -5.98 8.62 -5.71
N GLY A 13 -6.25 7.96 -4.59
CA GLY A 13 -6.36 6.50 -4.51
C GLY A 13 -5.01 5.76 -4.53
N ALA A 14 -3.91 6.47 -4.29
CA ALA A 14 -2.61 5.86 -4.03
C ALA A 14 -2.53 5.37 -2.58
N VAL A 15 -1.65 4.42 -2.30
CA VAL A 15 -1.40 3.95 -0.93
C VAL A 15 0.09 3.97 -0.64
N ASN A 16 0.46 4.45 0.53
CA ASN A 16 1.84 4.47 1.00
C ASN A 16 2.06 3.27 1.90
N CYS A 17 2.74 2.23 1.40
CA CYS A 17 2.94 0.98 2.11
C CYS A 17 4.28 0.97 2.85
N GLY A 18 4.24 1.18 4.17
CA GLY A 18 5.35 1.07 5.11
C GLY A 18 5.57 -0.31 5.74
N LEU A 19 4.84 -1.35 5.30
CA LEU A 19 4.91 -2.71 5.89
C LEU A 19 6.27 -3.39 5.68
N CYS A 20 7.08 -2.89 4.76
CA CYS A 20 8.44 -3.36 4.53
C CYS A 20 9.42 -2.18 4.48
N ARG A 21 10.72 -2.46 4.52
CA ARG A 21 11.78 -1.44 4.47
C ARG A 21 11.74 -0.52 3.26
N PHE A 22 11.03 -0.91 2.19
CA PHE A 22 10.98 -0.15 0.94
C PHE A 22 10.03 1.04 0.97
N ARG A 23 9.05 1.06 1.91
CA ARG A 23 8.10 2.17 2.05
C ARG A 23 7.51 2.61 0.70
N CYS A 24 7.02 1.66 -0.08
CA CYS A 24 6.64 1.92 -1.47
C CYS A 24 5.30 2.65 -1.56
N ARG A 25 5.27 3.71 -2.38
CA ARG A 25 4.03 4.33 -2.86
C ARG A 25 3.47 3.52 -4.02
N ILE A 26 2.25 3.00 -3.87
CA ILE A 26 1.59 2.12 -4.83
C ILE A 26 0.39 2.86 -5.41
N LEU A 27 0.40 3.12 -6.71
CA LEU A 27 -0.71 3.73 -7.44
C LEU A 27 -1.88 2.73 -7.57
N PRO A 28 -3.13 3.21 -7.74
CA PRO A 28 -4.28 2.32 -7.94
C PRO A 28 -4.06 1.41 -9.16
N GLY A 29 -4.39 0.13 -9.02
CA GLY A 29 -4.17 -0.91 -10.02
C GLY A 29 -2.71 -1.36 -10.15
N ARG A 30 -1.80 -0.89 -9.29
CA ARG A 30 -0.38 -1.29 -9.31
C ARG A 30 0.00 -2.12 -8.10
N ARG A 31 1.14 -2.79 -8.21
CA ARG A 31 1.76 -3.55 -7.12
C ARG A 31 2.96 -2.83 -6.54
N GLY A 32 3.20 -3.06 -5.25
CA GLY A 32 4.39 -2.59 -4.58
C GLY A 32 5.62 -3.35 -5.05
N ARG A 33 6.80 -2.84 -4.69
CA ARG A 33 8.10 -3.46 -5.01
C ARG A 33 8.23 -4.89 -4.50
N CYS A 34 7.49 -5.25 -3.45
CA CYS A 34 7.46 -6.62 -2.93
C CYS A 34 6.78 -7.64 -3.85
N GLY A 35 6.04 -7.22 -4.88
CA GLY A 35 5.33 -8.09 -5.81
C GLY A 35 4.04 -8.72 -5.26
N VAL A 36 3.90 -8.79 -3.93
CA VAL A 36 2.73 -9.39 -3.25
C VAL A 36 1.60 -8.39 -3.00
N ARG A 37 1.94 -7.14 -2.68
CA ARG A 37 0.93 -6.13 -2.33
C ARG A 37 0.41 -5.40 -3.55
N GLU A 38 -0.90 -5.31 -3.67
CA GLU A 38 -1.60 -4.62 -4.76
C GLU A 38 -2.50 -3.52 -4.20
N ASN A 39 -2.42 -2.34 -4.78
CA ASN A 39 -3.39 -1.29 -4.50
C ASN A 39 -4.59 -1.48 -5.43
N ARG A 40 -5.74 -1.88 -4.89
CA ARG A 40 -7.00 -1.92 -5.62
C ARG A 40 -7.84 -0.73 -5.18
N GLU A 41 -7.93 0.27 -6.05
CA GLU A 41 -8.80 1.45 -5.86
C GLU A 41 -8.60 2.19 -4.52
N GLY A 42 -7.35 2.28 -4.04
CA GLY A 42 -7.01 2.96 -2.77
C GLY A 42 -6.95 2.03 -1.55
N LEU A 43 -7.15 0.73 -1.73
CA LEU A 43 -7.04 -0.27 -0.68
C LEU A 43 -5.85 -1.19 -0.94
N LEU A 44 -5.03 -1.39 0.09
CA LEU A 44 -3.85 -2.24 0.03
C LEU A 44 -4.24 -3.70 0.33
N TYR A 45 -4.18 -4.56 -0.68
CA TYR A 45 -4.35 -6.01 -0.57
C TYR A 45 -2.97 -6.70 -0.49
N SER A 46 -2.92 -7.88 0.13
CA SER A 46 -1.72 -8.73 0.23
C SER A 46 -1.80 -9.96 -0.67
#